data_AF-A0A661NFY4-F1
#
_entry.id   AF-A0A661NFY4-F1
#
_cell.length_a   1.000
_cell.length_b   1.000
_cell.length_c   1.000
_cell.angle_alpha   90.00
_cell.angle_beta   90.00
_cell.angle_gamma   90.00
#
_symmetry.space_group_name_H-M   'P 1'
#
loop_
_entity.id
_entity.type
_entity.pdbx_description
1 polymer ?
#
loop_
_entity_poly.entity_id
_entity_poly.type
_entity_poly.pdbx_seq_one_letter_code
_entity_poly.pdbx_strand_id
1 'polypeptide(L)'
;MFRFWAFLVPQVIAAPVLTFGITFMHELAHAAAALAVGGEVTEFSWLPTKTNLGHMRWVPPPTADDLDFVLVSVAPYLMWALSAGIVLLVAWLPNRFHWPVASSLFVWGYAVPIGDIAGNLMAPRGDLSAPGLEGLIVTCAGSGAVLIAWGLGWLVQRRLFPDAKVGALGYLATTLVMGGAWGAAAALGLVLVTT
;
A
#
# COMPACT_ATOMS: atom_id res chain seq x y z
N MET A 1 3.17 18.27 -21.18
CA MET A 1 3.37 16.88 -21.68
C MET A 1 4.76 16.31 -21.36
N PHE A 2 5.86 17.00 -21.67
CA PHE A 2 7.24 16.50 -21.42
C PHE A 2 7.54 16.13 -19.95
N ARG A 3 6.96 16.86 -18.98
CA ARG A 3 7.16 16.63 -17.54
C ARG A 3 6.45 15.37 -17.00
N PHE A 4 5.36 14.92 -17.64
CA PHE A 4 4.63 13.72 -17.21
C PHE A 4 5.40 12.43 -17.53
N TRP A 5 6.00 12.36 -18.71
CA TRP A 5 6.86 11.23 -19.10
C TRP A 5 8.16 11.22 -18.31
N ALA A 6 8.75 12.38 -18.06
CA ALA A 6 9.87 12.48 -17.13
C ALA A 6 9.47 11.97 -15.73
N PHE A 7 8.24 12.20 -15.28
CA PHE A 7 7.68 11.68 -14.02
C PHE A 7 7.49 10.17 -13.99
N LEU A 8 6.87 9.61 -15.02
CA LEU A 8 6.45 8.21 -15.02
C LEU A 8 7.62 7.26 -15.36
N VAL A 9 8.49 7.64 -16.29
CA VAL A 9 9.53 6.74 -16.83
C VAL A 9 10.54 6.26 -15.78
N PRO A 10 11.12 7.12 -14.91
CA PRO A 10 12.03 6.66 -13.87
C PRO A 10 11.34 5.73 -12.86
N GLN A 11 10.07 6.00 -12.56
CA GLN A 11 9.30 5.16 -11.63
C GLN A 11 8.94 3.82 -12.27
N VAL A 12 8.62 3.77 -13.56
CA VAL A 12 8.37 2.53 -14.31
C VAL A 12 9.66 1.70 -14.45
N ILE A 13 10.81 2.34 -14.69
CA ILE A 13 12.11 1.65 -14.75
C ILE A 13 12.50 1.10 -13.38
N ALA A 14 12.27 1.87 -12.31
CA ALA A 14 12.57 1.45 -10.95
C ALA A 14 11.51 0.51 -10.37
N ALA A 15 10.33 0.42 -10.99
CA ALA A 15 9.19 -0.32 -10.47
C ALA A 15 9.51 -1.78 -10.16
N PRO A 16 10.23 -2.56 -11.00
CA PRO A 16 10.57 -3.93 -10.65
C PRO A 16 11.32 -4.03 -9.32
N VAL A 17 12.37 -3.21 -9.13
CA VAL A 17 13.19 -3.21 -7.91
C VAL A 17 12.39 -2.71 -6.71
N LEU A 18 11.60 -1.65 -6.89
CA LEU A 18 10.84 -1.03 -5.82
C LEU A 18 9.63 -1.86 -5.40
N THR A 19 8.99 -2.57 -6.32
CA THR A 19 7.94 -3.56 -6.02
C THR A 19 8.50 -4.69 -5.15
N PHE A 20 9.66 -5.24 -5.50
CA PHE A 20 10.32 -6.23 -4.64
C PHE A 20 10.70 -5.65 -3.28
N GLY A 21 11.16 -4.40 -3.23
CA GLY A 21 11.42 -3.69 -1.98
C GLY A 21 10.17 -3.56 -1.11
N ILE A 22 9.01 -3.25 -1.70
CA ILE A 22 7.73 -3.17 -0.98
C ILE A 22 7.32 -4.52 -0.44
N THR A 23 7.33 -5.56 -1.29
CA THR A 23 6.99 -6.92 -0.84
C THR A 23 7.93 -7.35 0.28
N PHE A 24 9.23 -7.11 0.15
CA PHE A 24 10.20 -7.39 1.21
C PHE A 24 9.85 -6.67 2.51
N MET A 25 9.59 -5.36 2.45
CA MET A 25 9.25 -4.56 3.63
C MET A 25 7.91 -4.99 4.24
N HIS A 26 6.93 -5.38 3.43
CA HIS A 26 5.64 -5.90 3.87
C HIS A 26 5.83 -7.18 4.69
N GLU A 27 6.46 -8.18 4.11
CA GLU A 27 6.74 -9.45 4.80
C GLU A 27 7.65 -9.24 6.01
N LEU A 28 8.60 -8.31 5.93
CA LEU A 28 9.50 -7.98 7.04
C LEU A 28 8.73 -7.40 8.22
N ALA A 29 7.70 -6.59 7.99
CA ALA A 29 6.87 -6.05 9.05
C ALA A 29 6.09 -7.17 9.76
N HIS A 30 5.52 -8.12 9.01
CA HIS A 30 4.93 -9.31 9.60
C HIS A 30 5.95 -10.09 10.44
N ALA A 31 7.14 -10.38 9.87
CA ALA A 31 8.18 -11.15 10.55
C ALA A 31 8.66 -10.45 11.83
N ALA A 32 8.87 -9.13 11.79
CA ALA A 32 9.26 -8.35 12.95
C ALA A 32 8.20 -8.38 14.05
N ALA A 33 6.92 -8.28 13.69
CA ALA A 33 5.82 -8.40 14.65
C ALA A 33 5.73 -9.82 15.24
N ALA A 34 5.88 -10.85 14.42
CA ALA A 34 5.86 -12.25 14.87
C ALA A 34 6.97 -12.54 15.88
N LEU A 35 8.18 -12.02 15.63
CA LEU A 35 9.30 -12.10 16.57
C LEU A 35 9.04 -11.29 17.84
N ALA A 36 8.40 -10.12 17.74
CA ALA A 36 8.11 -9.25 18.89
C ALA A 36 7.08 -9.86 19.85
N VAL A 37 6.11 -10.63 19.34
CA VAL A 37 5.16 -11.39 20.18
C VAL A 37 5.76 -12.71 20.69
N GLY A 38 7.03 -13.02 20.38
CA GLY A 38 7.73 -14.22 20.85
C GLY A 38 7.55 -15.46 19.99
N GLY A 39 7.06 -15.31 18.75
CA GLY A 39 6.93 -16.39 17.79
C GLY A 39 8.22 -16.71 17.03
N GLU A 40 8.21 -17.82 16.31
CA GLU A 40 9.31 -18.28 15.45
C GLU A 40 8.94 -18.14 13.98
N VAL A 41 9.72 -17.37 13.21
CA VAL A 41 9.54 -17.27 11.75
C VAL A 41 10.13 -18.51 11.08
N THR A 42 9.28 -19.31 10.43
CA THR A 42 9.67 -20.58 9.79
C THR A 42 9.88 -20.46 8.29
N GLU A 43 9.26 -19.46 7.66
CA GLU A 43 9.42 -19.19 6.24
C GLU A 43 9.34 -17.69 5.97
N PHE A 44 10.22 -17.19 5.12
CA PHE A 44 10.24 -15.79 4.69
C PHE A 44 10.58 -15.72 3.20
N SER A 45 9.57 -15.40 2.39
CA SER A 45 9.70 -15.24 0.94
C SER A 45 9.12 -13.91 0.51
N TRP A 46 9.91 -13.09 -0.14
CA TRP A 46 9.49 -11.79 -0.68
C TRP A 46 9.54 -11.76 -2.22
N LEU A 47 9.73 -12.94 -2.81
CA LEU A 47 9.66 -13.16 -4.25
C LEU A 47 8.30 -13.78 -4.60
N PRO A 48 7.71 -13.37 -5.73
CA PRO A 48 6.41 -13.87 -6.16
C PRO A 48 6.50 -15.35 -6.51
N THR A 49 5.49 -16.08 -6.09
CA THR A 49 5.20 -17.47 -6.44
C THR A 49 3.95 -17.50 -7.33
N LYS A 50 3.52 -18.70 -7.74
CA LYS A 50 2.28 -18.86 -8.52
C LYS A 50 1.03 -18.37 -7.78
N THR A 51 1.07 -18.32 -6.45
CA THR A 51 -0.10 -18.06 -5.62
C THR A 51 0.01 -16.80 -4.79
N ASN A 52 1.23 -16.34 -4.47
CA ASN A 52 1.45 -15.19 -3.58
C ASN A 52 2.52 -14.25 -4.16
N LEU A 53 2.43 -12.95 -3.89
CA LEU A 53 3.48 -11.98 -4.24
C LEU A 53 4.67 -12.05 -3.27
N GLY A 54 4.39 -12.40 -2.02
CA GLY A 54 5.31 -12.71 -0.94
C GLY A 54 4.55 -13.52 0.11
N HIS A 55 5.26 -14.13 1.06
CA HIS A 55 4.64 -14.73 2.23
C HIS A 55 5.64 -14.88 3.37
N MET A 56 5.09 -14.76 4.57
CA MET A 56 5.75 -15.09 5.83
C MET A 56 4.95 -16.20 6.52
N ARG A 57 5.65 -17.19 7.08
CA ARG A 57 5.05 -18.18 7.99
C ARG A 57 5.76 -18.14 9.32
N TRP A 58 4.98 -18.31 10.38
CA TRP A 58 5.48 -18.32 11.73
C TRP A 58 4.72 -19.31 12.60
N VAL A 59 5.36 -19.69 13.70
CA VAL A 59 4.77 -20.49 14.76
C VAL A 59 4.59 -19.58 15.98
N PRO A 60 3.35 -19.40 16.48
CA PRO A 60 3.09 -18.59 17.65
C PRO A 60 3.61 -19.27 18.93
N PRO A 61 4.01 -18.50 19.96
CA PRO A 61 4.33 -19.08 21.26
C PRO A 61 3.07 -19.70 21.90
N PRO A 62 3.22 -20.64 22.86
CA PRO A 62 2.08 -21.28 23.52
C PRO A 62 1.13 -20.33 24.25
N THR A 63 1.58 -19.11 24.55
CA THR A 63 0.83 -18.06 25.26
C THR A 63 0.13 -17.08 24.33
N ALA A 64 0.28 -17.22 23.01
CA ALA A 64 -0.28 -16.27 22.06
C ALA A 64 -1.81 -16.25 22.12
N ASP A 65 -2.38 -15.06 22.05
CA ASP A 65 -3.83 -14.85 21.95
C ASP A 65 -4.23 -14.31 20.57
N ASP A 66 -5.53 -14.13 20.35
CA ASP A 66 -6.06 -13.62 19.08
C ASP A 66 -5.51 -12.23 18.72
N LEU A 67 -5.18 -11.41 19.72
CA LEU A 67 -4.62 -10.08 19.49
C LEU A 67 -3.22 -10.17 18.90
N ASP A 68 -2.40 -11.13 19.32
CA ASP A 68 -1.07 -11.34 18.74
C ASP A 68 -1.16 -11.65 17.24
N PHE A 69 -2.10 -12.50 16.82
CA PHE A 69 -2.32 -12.78 15.39
C PHE A 69 -2.78 -11.54 14.64
N VAL A 70 -3.68 -10.75 15.22
CA VAL A 70 -4.13 -9.48 14.63
C VAL A 70 -2.96 -8.50 14.50
N LEU A 71 -2.10 -8.38 15.52
CA LEU A 71 -0.92 -7.51 15.50
C LEU A 71 0.07 -7.90 14.42
N VAL A 72 0.34 -9.20 14.28
CA VAL A 72 1.19 -9.70 13.19
C VAL A 72 0.55 -9.39 11.84
N SER A 73 -0.75 -9.68 11.68
CA SER A 73 -1.48 -9.44 10.42
C SER A 73 -1.50 -7.96 10.03
N VAL A 74 -1.69 -7.06 10.99
CA VAL A 74 -1.84 -5.62 10.71
C VAL A 74 -0.51 -4.86 10.57
N ALA A 75 0.61 -5.45 11.00
CA ALA A 75 1.91 -4.79 11.07
C ALA A 75 2.37 -4.08 9.78
N PRO A 76 2.24 -4.66 8.57
CA PRO A 76 2.63 -3.97 7.34
C PRO A 76 1.82 -2.70 7.10
N TYR A 77 0.53 -2.71 7.45
CA TYR A 77 -0.35 -1.57 7.24
C TYR A 77 -0.09 -0.45 8.25
N LEU A 78 0.35 -0.79 9.47
CA LEU A 78 0.84 0.22 10.42
C LEU A 78 2.12 0.87 9.89
N MET A 79 3.04 0.08 9.35
CA MET A 79 4.25 0.60 8.69
C MET A 79 3.89 1.49 7.48
N TRP A 80 2.93 1.08 6.65
CA TRP A 80 2.43 1.86 5.52
C TRP A 80 1.73 3.15 5.91
N ALA A 81 0.89 3.13 6.94
CA ALA A 81 0.28 4.33 7.50
C ALA A 81 1.34 5.30 8.03
N LEU A 82 2.37 4.79 8.71
CA LEU A 82 3.49 5.60 9.18
C LEU A 82 4.29 6.20 8.01
N SER A 83 4.59 5.41 6.99
CA SER A 83 5.28 5.87 5.78
C SER A 83 4.51 7.00 5.08
N ALA A 84 3.20 6.82 4.87
CA ALA A 84 2.34 7.85 4.29
C ALA A 84 2.26 9.11 5.17
N GLY A 85 2.22 8.94 6.50
CA GLY A 85 2.27 10.03 7.46
C GLY A 85 3.57 10.83 7.39
N ILE A 86 4.72 10.13 7.30
CA ILE A 86 6.03 10.75 7.10
C ILE A 86 6.07 11.54 5.79
N VAL A 87 5.58 10.98 4.67
CA VAL A 87 5.54 11.71 3.40
C VAL A 87 4.66 12.96 3.49
N LEU A 88 3.52 12.88 4.19
CA LEU A 88 2.67 14.03 4.43
C LEU A 88 3.43 15.10 5.24
N LEU A 89 4.11 14.74 6.33
CA LEU A 89 4.91 15.68 7.11
C LEU A 89 6.05 16.31 6.27
N VAL A 90 6.78 15.47 5.53
CA VAL A 90 7.90 15.87 4.67
C VAL A 90 7.43 16.83 3.57
N ALA A 91 6.26 16.59 2.97
CA ALA A 91 5.68 17.48 1.98
C ALA A 91 5.35 18.88 2.54
N TRP A 92 5.16 19.02 3.84
CA TRP A 92 4.89 20.31 4.49
C TRP A 92 6.13 21.04 4.98
N LEU A 93 7.31 20.41 4.91
CA LEU A 93 8.56 21.10 5.18
C LEU A 93 8.80 22.21 4.14
N PRO A 94 9.47 23.31 4.51
CA PRO A 94 9.73 24.43 3.59
C PRO A 94 10.73 24.08 2.46
N ASN A 95 11.34 22.89 2.52
CA ASN A 95 12.35 22.45 1.56
C ASN A 95 11.72 22.09 0.21
N ARG A 96 12.38 22.52 -0.88
CA ARG A 96 12.01 22.11 -2.23
C ARG A 96 12.79 20.85 -2.61
N PHE A 97 12.08 19.73 -2.72
CA PHE A 97 12.67 18.50 -3.23
C PHE A 97 12.96 18.61 -4.73
N HIS A 98 14.07 18.01 -5.15
CA HIS A 98 14.30 17.79 -6.57
C HIS A 98 13.19 16.87 -7.10
N TRP A 99 12.76 17.11 -8.33
CA TRP A 99 11.54 16.51 -8.87
C TRP A 99 11.49 14.95 -8.78
N PRO A 100 12.59 14.19 -8.99
CA PRO A 100 12.56 12.73 -8.88
C PRO A 100 12.36 12.26 -7.44
N VAL A 101 12.93 12.97 -6.46
CA VAL A 101 12.78 12.66 -5.03
C VAL A 101 11.33 12.89 -4.61
N ALA A 102 10.74 14.02 -5.00
CA ALA A 102 9.33 14.31 -4.78
C ALA A 102 8.42 13.22 -5.39
N SER A 103 8.74 12.77 -6.61
CA SER A 103 8.02 11.70 -7.30
C SER A 103 8.13 10.36 -6.60
N SER A 104 9.33 9.99 -6.17
CA SER A 104 9.54 8.74 -5.46
C SER A 104 8.86 8.74 -4.09
N LEU A 105 8.92 9.85 -3.34
CA LEU A 105 8.20 10.00 -2.07
C LEU A 105 6.68 9.85 -2.27
N PHE A 106 6.12 10.52 -3.27
CA PHE A 106 4.68 10.45 -3.54
C PHE A 106 4.24 9.07 -4.03
N VAL A 107 4.94 8.47 -4.99
CA VAL A 107 4.54 7.18 -5.56
C VAL A 107 4.77 6.06 -4.55
N TRP A 108 5.99 5.91 -4.04
CA TRP A 108 6.39 4.74 -3.27
C TRP A 108 6.18 4.88 -1.76
N GLY A 109 6.22 6.11 -1.24
CA GLY A 109 5.98 6.37 0.18
C GLY A 109 4.53 6.72 0.52
N TYR A 110 3.68 6.98 -0.48
CA TYR A 110 2.29 7.39 -0.24
C TYR A 110 1.29 6.60 -1.08
N ALA A 111 1.36 6.68 -2.41
CA ALA A 111 0.35 6.08 -3.28
C ALA A 111 0.36 4.55 -3.25
N VAL A 112 1.53 3.91 -3.35
CA VAL A 112 1.64 2.44 -3.30
C VAL A 112 1.26 1.87 -1.94
N PRO A 113 1.71 2.42 -0.79
CA PRO A 113 1.24 1.99 0.53
C PRO A 113 -0.28 2.07 0.70
N ILE A 114 -0.91 3.15 0.23
CA ILE A 114 -2.38 3.27 0.24
C ILE A 114 -3.03 2.22 -0.67
N GLY A 115 -2.45 1.97 -1.84
CA GLY A 115 -2.91 0.94 -2.78
C GLY A 115 -2.82 -0.48 -2.21
N ASP A 116 -1.76 -0.77 -1.46
CA ASP A 116 -1.57 -2.06 -0.79
C ASP A 116 -2.62 -2.31 0.31
N ILE A 117 -2.88 -1.31 1.15
CA ILE A 117 -3.97 -1.35 2.15
C ILE A 117 -5.31 -1.58 1.44
N ALA A 118 -5.59 -0.83 0.37
CA ALA A 118 -6.83 -0.95 -0.39
C ALA A 118 -6.99 -2.35 -1.02
N GLY A 119 -5.92 -2.91 -1.58
CA GLY A 119 -5.89 -4.26 -2.15
C GLY A 119 -6.22 -5.32 -1.10
N ASN A 120 -5.59 -5.24 0.08
CA ASN A 120 -5.79 -6.22 1.15
C ASN A 120 -7.15 -6.11 1.83
N LEU A 121 -7.75 -4.93 1.90
CA LEU A 121 -9.14 -4.76 2.37
C LEU A 121 -10.18 -5.43 1.46
N MET A 122 -9.87 -5.52 0.16
CA MET A 122 -10.77 -6.05 -0.87
C MET A 122 -10.46 -7.51 -1.24
N ALA A 123 -9.30 -8.03 -0.83
CA ALA A 123 -8.87 -9.38 -1.15
C ALA A 123 -9.62 -10.41 -0.28
N PRO A 124 -10.25 -11.46 -0.86
CA PRO A 124 -10.97 -12.49 -0.09
C PRO A 124 -10.10 -13.30 0.89
N ARG A 125 -8.78 -13.21 0.76
CA ARG A 125 -7.77 -13.88 1.60
C ARG A 125 -6.60 -12.96 1.93
N GLY A 126 -6.82 -11.64 1.94
CA GLY A 126 -5.79 -10.67 2.34
C GLY A 126 -5.61 -10.62 3.86
N ASP A 127 -4.54 -10.00 4.34
CA ASP A 127 -4.25 -9.96 5.79
C ASP A 127 -5.28 -9.12 6.58
N LEU A 128 -6.06 -8.30 5.88
CA LEU A 128 -7.16 -7.51 6.44
C LEU A 128 -8.54 -8.15 6.22
N SER A 129 -8.58 -9.35 5.62
CA SER A 129 -9.83 -10.07 5.39
C SER A 129 -10.32 -10.73 6.68
N ALA A 130 -11.58 -10.48 7.03
CA ALA A 130 -12.25 -11.15 8.13
C ALA A 130 -13.68 -11.53 7.72
N PRO A 131 -14.22 -12.67 8.20
CA PRO A 131 -15.60 -13.07 7.90
C PRO A 131 -16.61 -12.30 8.77
N GLY A 132 -17.88 -12.31 8.34
CA GLY A 132 -19.00 -11.82 9.14
C GLY A 132 -19.07 -10.29 9.29
N LEU A 133 -19.78 -9.84 10.33
CA LEU A 133 -20.06 -8.42 10.56
C LEU A 133 -18.80 -7.61 10.88
N GLU A 134 -17.85 -8.20 11.61
CA GLU A 134 -16.59 -7.56 11.97
C GLU A 134 -15.74 -7.25 10.73
N GLY A 135 -15.62 -8.20 9.81
CA GLY A 135 -14.96 -7.97 8.53
C GLY A 135 -15.62 -6.88 7.70
N LEU A 136 -16.96 -6.84 7.66
CA LEU A 136 -17.67 -5.75 6.98
C LEU A 136 -17.35 -4.38 7.60
N ILE A 137 -17.31 -4.29 8.93
CA ILE A 137 -16.95 -3.06 9.64
C ILE A 137 -15.51 -2.64 9.31
N VAL A 138 -14.56 -3.58 9.33
CA VAL A 138 -13.15 -3.32 8.99
C VAL A 138 -13.02 -2.87 7.54
N THR A 139 -13.66 -3.55 6.59
CA THR A 139 -13.66 -3.17 5.18
C THR A 139 -14.25 -1.77 4.98
N CYS A 140 -15.40 -1.46 5.60
CA CYS A 140 -16.03 -0.15 5.46
C CYS A 140 -15.19 0.96 6.09
N ALA A 141 -14.70 0.78 7.33
CA ALA A 141 -13.88 1.76 8.02
C ALA A 141 -12.53 1.97 7.31
N GLY A 142 -11.87 0.87 6.93
CA GLY A 142 -10.62 0.88 6.16
C GLY A 142 -10.78 1.55 4.80
N SER A 143 -11.87 1.25 4.07
CA SER A 143 -12.16 1.91 2.79
C SER A 143 -12.36 3.41 2.97
N GLY A 144 -13.09 3.83 4.02
CA GLY A 144 -13.23 5.24 4.38
C GLY A 144 -11.88 5.91 4.65
N ALA A 145 -11.01 5.26 5.42
CA ALA A 145 -9.66 5.75 5.71
C ALA A 145 -8.79 5.85 4.44
N VAL A 146 -8.83 4.85 3.57
CA VAL A 146 -8.15 4.85 2.27
C VAL A 146 -8.64 6.00 1.40
N LEU A 147 -9.95 6.25 1.33
CA LEU A 147 -10.51 7.36 0.55
C LEU A 147 -10.07 8.72 1.09
N ILE A 148 -10.06 8.89 2.42
CA ILE A 148 -9.57 10.11 3.07
C ILE A 148 -8.08 10.31 2.76
N ALA A 149 -7.25 9.28 2.95
CA ALA A 149 -5.83 9.33 2.64
C ALA A 149 -5.60 9.64 1.15
N TRP A 150 -6.30 8.97 0.25
CA TRP A 150 -6.22 9.27 -1.18
C TRP A 150 -6.62 10.70 -1.51
N GLY A 151 -7.66 11.24 -0.88
CA GLY A 151 -8.06 12.64 -1.00
C GLY A 151 -6.98 13.62 -0.52
N LEU A 152 -6.33 13.32 0.61
CA LEU A 152 -5.18 14.08 1.12
C LEU A 152 -3.98 14.02 0.18
N GLY A 153 -3.83 12.95 -0.62
CA GLY A 153 -2.82 12.81 -1.66
C GLY A 153 -2.80 13.98 -2.65
N TRP A 154 -3.94 14.61 -2.94
CA TRP A 154 -3.98 15.82 -3.76
C TRP A 154 -3.21 16.98 -3.12
N LEU A 155 -3.33 17.16 -1.80
CA LEU A 155 -2.59 18.19 -1.06
C LEU A 155 -1.10 17.88 -1.04
N VAL A 156 -0.73 16.62 -0.75
CA VAL A 156 0.66 16.14 -0.78
C VAL A 156 1.29 16.43 -2.15
N GLN A 157 0.61 16.05 -3.24
CA GLN A 157 1.05 16.32 -4.60
C GLN A 157 1.29 17.82 -4.85
N ARG A 158 0.34 18.68 -4.46
CA ARG A 158 0.47 20.12 -4.69
C ARG A 158 1.61 20.76 -3.91
N ARG A 159 1.97 20.19 -2.76
CA ARG A 159 3.08 20.64 -1.93
C ARG A 159 4.42 20.16 -2.47
N LEU A 160 4.52 18.89 -2.86
CA LEU A 160 5.73 18.31 -3.44
C LEU A 160 6.05 18.86 -4.85
N PHE A 161 5.03 19.25 -5.61
CA PHE A 161 5.16 19.72 -6.99
C PHE A 161 4.58 21.13 -7.18
N PRO A 162 5.20 22.18 -6.62
CA PRO A 162 4.65 23.53 -6.70
C PRO A 162 4.49 24.05 -8.14
N ASP A 163 5.37 23.60 -9.05
CA ASP A 163 5.46 24.05 -10.44
C ASP A 163 4.79 23.10 -11.46
N ALA A 164 4.16 22.02 -10.97
CA ALA A 164 3.50 21.00 -11.79
C ALA A 164 2.21 20.48 -11.10
N LYS A 165 1.46 21.40 -10.48
CA LYS A 165 0.22 21.08 -9.77
C LYS A 165 -0.83 20.54 -10.73
N VAL A 166 -1.36 19.37 -10.43
CA VAL A 166 -2.55 18.86 -11.14
C VAL A 166 -3.76 19.56 -10.52
N GLY A 167 -4.61 20.18 -11.36
CA GLY A 167 -5.88 20.75 -10.90
C GLY A 167 -6.77 19.68 -10.28
N ALA A 168 -7.69 20.05 -9.39
CA ALA A 168 -8.56 19.09 -8.69
C ALA A 168 -9.30 18.16 -9.66
N LEU A 169 -9.83 18.69 -10.78
CA LEU A 169 -10.48 17.90 -11.83
C LEU A 169 -9.54 16.89 -12.48
N GLY A 170 -8.29 17.26 -12.73
CA GLY A 170 -7.29 16.34 -13.29
C GLY A 170 -6.92 15.22 -12.32
N TYR A 171 -6.87 15.53 -11.02
CA TYR A 171 -6.60 14.54 -9.97
C TYR A 171 -7.77 13.56 -9.83
N LEU A 172 -9.01 14.07 -9.83
CA LEU A 172 -10.22 13.25 -9.84
C LEU A 172 -10.29 12.37 -11.10
N ALA A 173 -10.05 12.93 -12.28
CA ALA A 173 -10.02 12.16 -13.52
C ALA A 173 -8.95 11.04 -13.47
N THR A 174 -7.74 11.34 -12.98
CA THR A 174 -6.67 10.33 -12.81
C THR A 174 -7.09 9.24 -11.82
N THR A 175 -7.73 9.63 -10.71
CA THR A 175 -8.26 8.70 -9.71
C THR A 175 -9.30 7.77 -10.32
N LEU A 176 -10.26 8.32 -11.08
CA LEU A 176 -11.31 7.54 -11.73
C LEU A 176 -10.75 6.61 -12.81
N VAL A 177 -9.77 7.05 -13.59
CA VAL A 177 -9.14 6.22 -14.62
C VAL A 177 -8.32 5.09 -13.98
N MET A 178 -7.45 5.39 -13.02
CA MET A 178 -6.61 4.38 -12.36
C MET A 178 -7.46 3.42 -11.51
N GLY A 179 -8.35 3.96 -10.68
CA GLY A 179 -9.27 3.18 -9.86
C GLY A 179 -10.24 2.35 -10.71
N GLY A 180 -10.74 2.91 -11.82
CA GLY A 180 -11.57 2.19 -12.78
C GLY A 180 -10.81 1.07 -13.50
N ALA A 181 -9.55 1.31 -13.90
CA ALA A 181 -8.70 0.29 -14.50
C ALA A 181 -8.37 -0.86 -13.54
N TRP A 182 -8.07 -0.54 -12.27
CA TRP A 182 -7.85 -1.56 -11.23
C TRP A 182 -9.13 -2.32 -10.90
N GLY A 183 -10.27 -1.62 -10.80
CA GLY A 183 -11.58 -2.26 -10.60
C GLY A 183 -11.95 -3.20 -11.74
N ALA A 184 -11.69 -2.80 -13.00
CA ALA A 184 -11.90 -3.64 -14.16
C ALA A 184 -10.96 -4.85 -14.19
N ALA A 185 -9.67 -4.66 -13.87
CA ALA A 185 -8.69 -5.74 -13.79
C ALA A 185 -9.06 -6.76 -12.70
N ALA A 186 -9.50 -6.29 -11.53
CA ALA A 186 -9.99 -7.15 -10.45
C ALA A 186 -11.25 -7.92 -10.85
N ALA A 187 -12.21 -7.26 -11.50
CA ALA A 187 -13.43 -7.91 -12.01
C ALA A 187 -13.11 -8.99 -13.06
N LEU A 188 -12.20 -8.71 -13.99
CA LEU A 188 -11.72 -9.68 -14.98
C LEU A 188 -11.00 -10.86 -14.32
N GLY A 189 -10.14 -10.61 -13.33
CA GLY A 189 -9.46 -11.66 -12.57
C GLY A 189 -10.45 -12.58 -11.85
N LEU A 190 -11.50 -12.02 -11.25
CA LEU A 190 -12.58 -12.80 -10.63
C LEU A 190 -13.31 -13.68 -11.65
N VAL A 191 -13.68 -13.13 -12.82
CA VAL A 191 -14.33 -13.91 -13.88
C VAL A 191 -13.44 -15.08 -14.32
N LEU A 192 -12.17 -14.83 -14.61
CA LEU A 192 -11.23 -15.85 -15.10
C LEU A 192 -10.88 -16.95 -14.08
N VAL A 193 -11.02 -16.69 -12.77
CA VAL A 193 -10.79 -17.70 -11.72
C VAL A 193 -12.05 -18.52 -11.42
N THR A 194 -13.24 -18.00 -11.77
CA THR A 194 -14.53 -18.66 -11.54
C THR A 194 -15.07 -19.44 -12.75
N THR A 195 -14.41 -19.35 -13.90
CA THR A 195 -14.71 -20.12 -15.13
C THR A 195 -13.63 -21.16 -15.40
#